data_AF-A0A963UG73-F1
#
_entry.id   AF-A0A963UG73-F1
#
_cell.length_a   1.000
_cell.length_b   1.000
_cell.length_c   1.000
_cell.angle_alpha   90.00
_cell.angle_beta   90.00
_cell.angle_gamma   90.00
#
_symmetry.space_group_name_H-M   'P 1'
#
loop_
_entity.id
_entity.type
_entity.pdbx_description
1 polymer ?
#
loop_
_entity_poly.entity_id
_entity_poly.type
_entity_poly.pdbx_seq_one_letter_code
_entity_poly.pdbx_strand_id
1 'polypeptide(L)'
;AIAARMVAGDDAYARIGVGFYEGFRGDVTDASLKNFAADLGLDGDAILARMNDAEVTKIIEDNHLLAQRLQIAGTPSFIIGEQLLRGFAPLEAMQGIVADERG
;
A
#
# COMPACT_ATOMS: atom_id res chain seq x y z
N ALA A 1 -0.57 -5.72 3.12
CA ALA A 1 0.74 -5.16 3.55
C ALA A 1 0.76 -4.68 5.01
N ILE A 2 -0.27 -4.00 5.55
CA ILE A 2 -0.28 -3.47 6.94
C ILE A 2 0.03 -4.54 7.99
N ALA A 3 -0.64 -5.70 7.93
CA ALA A 3 -0.37 -6.81 8.86
C ALA A 3 1.08 -7.30 8.80
N ALA A 4 1.68 -7.35 7.60
CA ALA A 4 3.08 -7.71 7.44
C ALA A 4 4.03 -6.68 8.04
N ARG A 5 3.68 -5.39 7.97
CA ARG A 5 4.41 -4.33 8.69
C ARG A 5 4.42 -4.58 10.19
N MET A 6 3.26 -4.93 10.76
CA MET A 6 3.11 -5.18 12.20
C MET A 6 3.87 -6.43 12.65
N VAL A 7 3.92 -7.47 11.82
CA VAL A 7 4.57 -8.75 12.16
C VAL A 7 6.07 -8.72 11.94
N ALA A 8 6.52 -8.17 10.81
CA ALA A 8 7.89 -8.33 10.32
C ALA A 8 8.57 -7.00 9.92
N GLY A 9 7.95 -5.85 10.19
CA GLY A 9 8.54 -4.53 10.03
C GLY A 9 8.45 -3.93 8.63
N ASP A 10 9.11 -2.78 8.45
CA ASP A 10 9.01 -1.94 7.26
C ASP A 10 9.57 -2.61 5.99
N ASP A 11 10.60 -3.45 6.11
CA ASP A 11 11.14 -4.21 4.97
C ASP A 11 10.10 -5.20 4.43
N ALA A 12 9.44 -5.96 5.31
CA ALA A 12 8.38 -6.88 4.92
C ALA A 12 7.19 -6.15 4.27
N TYR A 13 6.83 -4.97 4.78
CA TYR A 13 5.83 -4.10 4.15
C TYR A 13 6.21 -3.72 2.73
N ALA A 14 7.44 -3.25 2.50
CA ALA A 14 7.93 -2.86 1.19
C ALA A 14 7.98 -4.04 0.22
N ARG A 15 8.52 -5.18 0.65
CA ARG A 15 8.63 -6.40 -0.18
C ARG A 15 7.28 -6.95 -0.59
N ILE A 16 6.32 -7.02 0.34
CA ILE A 16 4.94 -7.40 0.00
C ILE A 16 4.32 -6.40 -0.95
N GLY A 17 4.46 -5.09 -0.71
CA GLY A 17 3.87 -4.06 -1.56
C GLY A 17 4.36 -4.15 -3.01
N VAL A 18 5.68 -4.17 -3.20
CA VAL A 18 6.31 -4.27 -4.52
C VAL A 18 5.99 -5.62 -5.17
N GLY A 19 6.21 -6.72 -4.47
CA GLY A 19 5.98 -8.06 -5.00
C GLY A 19 4.52 -8.29 -5.40
N PHE A 20 3.57 -7.71 -4.65
CA PHE A 20 2.15 -7.83 -4.98
C PHE A 20 1.82 -7.08 -6.27
N TYR A 21 2.33 -5.86 -6.43
CA TYR A 21 2.07 -5.05 -7.62
C TYR A 21 2.72 -5.63 -8.90
N GLU A 22 3.95 -6.12 -8.79
CA GLU A 22 4.72 -6.58 -9.95
C GLU A 22 4.43 -8.05 -10.31
N GLY A 23 4.31 -8.90 -9.30
CA GLY A 23 4.42 -10.36 -9.46
C GLY A 23 3.18 -11.16 -9.05
N PHE A 24 2.30 -10.64 -8.19
CA PHE A 24 1.13 -11.42 -7.76
C PHE A 24 0.10 -11.53 -8.90
N ARG A 25 -0.31 -12.77 -9.19
CA ARG A 25 -1.27 -13.09 -10.25
C ARG A 25 -2.29 -14.07 -9.72
N GLY A 26 -3.53 -13.92 -10.18
CA GLY A 26 -4.65 -14.77 -9.79
C GLY A 26 -5.45 -14.21 -8.61
N ASP A 27 -6.29 -15.06 -8.04
CA ASP A 27 -7.24 -14.65 -7.01
C ASP A 27 -6.57 -14.43 -5.66
N VAL A 28 -7.05 -13.40 -4.96
CA VAL A 28 -6.62 -13.08 -3.58
C VAL A 28 -7.41 -13.97 -2.63
N THR A 29 -6.75 -15.02 -2.14
CA THR A 29 -7.28 -16.00 -1.17
C THR A 29 -6.25 -16.19 -0.06
N ASP A 30 -6.68 -16.66 1.12
CA ASP A 30 -5.74 -16.93 2.21
C ASP A 30 -4.61 -17.88 1.79
N ALA A 31 -4.93 -18.92 1.00
CA ALA A 31 -3.94 -19.85 0.50
C ALA A 31 -2.93 -19.19 -0.46
N SER A 32 -3.40 -18.38 -1.41
CA SER A 32 -2.51 -17.68 -2.36
C SER A 32 -1.68 -16.60 -1.66
N LEU A 33 -2.24 -15.89 -0.69
CA LEU A 33 -1.52 -14.91 0.12
C LEU A 33 -0.46 -15.54 1.02
N LYS A 34 -0.77 -16.69 1.63
CA LYS A 34 0.19 -17.45 2.45
C LYS A 34 1.39 -17.92 1.62
N ASN A 35 1.13 -18.50 0.45
CA ASN A 35 2.19 -18.94 -0.46
C ASN A 35 3.03 -17.76 -0.93
N PHE A 36 2.38 -16.65 -1.33
CA PHE A 36 3.07 -15.43 -1.74
C PHE A 36 3.97 -14.86 -0.62
N ALA A 37 3.50 -14.84 0.63
CA ALA A 37 4.32 -14.43 1.77
C ALA A 37 5.52 -15.37 1.96
N ALA A 38 5.31 -16.68 1.84
CA ALA A 38 6.36 -17.69 1.97
C ALA A 38 7.43 -17.58 0.86
N ASP A 39 7.03 -17.28 -0.38
CA ASP A 39 7.96 -17.01 -1.50
C ASP A 39 8.83 -15.78 -1.25
N LEU A 40 8.32 -14.83 -0.47
CA LEU A 40 9.07 -13.69 0.06
C LEU A 40 9.83 -14.02 1.36
N GLY A 41 9.87 -15.27 1.81
CA GLY A 41 10.55 -15.66 3.04
C GLY A 41 9.94 -15.05 4.30
N LEU A 42 8.64 -14.74 4.27
CA LEU A 42 7.87 -14.21 5.40
C LEU A 42 6.97 -15.28 5.99
N ASP A 43 6.67 -15.18 7.28
CA ASP A 43 5.71 -16.06 7.95
C ASP A 43 4.27 -15.68 7.56
N GLY A 44 3.75 -16.34 6.52
CA GLY A 44 2.40 -16.11 6.01
C GLY A 44 1.30 -16.43 7.02
N ASP A 45 1.51 -17.41 7.91
CA ASP A 45 0.52 -17.74 8.94
C ASP A 45 0.42 -16.62 9.98
N ALA A 46 1.56 -16.13 10.47
CA ALA A 46 1.60 -15.02 11.41
C ALA A 46 0.98 -13.74 10.81
N ILE A 47 1.25 -13.47 9.53
CA ILE A 47 0.70 -12.30 8.82
C ILE A 47 -0.83 -12.42 8.65
N LEU A 48 -1.33 -13.58 8.21
CA LEU A 48 -2.77 -13.81 8.03
C LEU A 48 -3.52 -13.76 9.35
N ALA A 49 -2.95 -14.29 10.43
CA ALA A 49 -3.54 -14.24 11.76
C ALA A 49 -3.80 -12.81 12.25
N ARG A 50 -2.94 -11.85 11.86
CA ARG A 50 -3.07 -10.43 12.20
C ARG A 50 -3.94 -9.63 11.22
N MET A 51 -4.28 -10.20 10.05
CA MET A 51 -4.88 -9.44 8.95
C MET A 51 -6.27 -8.89 9.28
N ASN A 52 -7.02 -9.59 10.13
CA ASN A 52 -8.36 -9.21 10.56
C ASN A 52 -8.41 -8.52 11.94
N ASP A 53 -7.25 -8.17 12.51
CA ASP A 53 -7.19 -7.47 13.79
C ASP A 53 -7.79 -6.06 13.67
N ALA A 54 -8.48 -5.63 14.73
CA ALA A 54 -9.11 -4.31 14.78
C ALA A 54 -8.15 -3.15 14.51
N GLU A 55 -6.86 -3.31 14.84
CA GLU A 55 -5.81 -2.33 14.57
C GLU A 55 -5.57 -2.15 13.06
N VAL A 56 -5.58 -3.25 12.28
CA VAL A 56 -5.45 -3.21 10.81
C VAL A 56 -6.68 -2.54 10.21
N THR A 57 -7.88 -2.94 10.64
CA THR A 57 -9.14 -2.33 10.20
C THR A 57 -9.15 -0.84 10.47
N LYS A 58 -8.73 -0.41 11.67
CA LYS A 58 -8.67 1.00 12.03
C LYS A 58 -7.76 1.82 11.10
N ILE A 59 -6.58 1.30 10.74
CA ILE A 59 -5.67 2.00 9.81
C ILE A 59 -6.32 2.16 8.44
N ILE A 60 -7.03 1.13 7.95
CA ILE A 60 -7.75 1.18 6.67
C ILE A 60 -8.87 2.23 6.73
N GLU A 61 -9.66 2.25 7.81
CA GLU A 61 -10.73 3.23 8.03
C GLU A 61 -10.20 4.67 8.11
N ASP A 62 -9.13 4.89 8.87
CA ASP A 62 -8.52 6.21 9.01
C ASP A 62 -8.01 6.73 7.64
N ASN A 63 -7.45 5.85 6.80
CA ASN A 63 -7.04 6.18 5.43
C ASN A 63 -8.25 6.52 4.53
N HIS A 64 -9.36 5.78 4.63
CA HIS A 64 -10.59 6.09 3.89
C HIS A 64 -11.18 7.44 4.31
N LEU A 65 -11.18 7.75 5.61
CA LEU A 65 -11.65 9.03 6.13
C LEU A 65 -10.76 10.19 5.64
N LEU A 66 -9.45 9.99 5.61
CA LEU A 66 -8.51 10.96 5.05
C LEU A 66 -8.80 11.20 3.56
N ALA A 67 -8.99 10.15 2.77
CA ALA A 67 -9.33 10.27 1.36
C ALA A 67 -10.63 11.05 1.14
N GLN A 68 -11.66 10.82 1.96
CA GLN A 68 -12.93 11.58 1.91
C GLN A 68 -12.72 13.08 2.19
N ARG A 69 -11.96 13.42 3.24
CA ARG A 69 -11.64 14.81 3.60
C ARG A 69 -10.90 15.55 2.49
N LEU A 70 -10.02 14.84 1.79
CA LEU A 70 -9.25 15.35 0.65
C LEU A 70 -10.01 15.23 -0.69
N GLN A 71 -11.25 14.76 -0.65
CA GLN A 71 -12.10 14.53 -1.83
C GLN A 71 -11.43 13.64 -2.90
N ILE A 72 -10.63 12.66 -2.46
CA ILE A 72 -10.00 11.66 -3.31
C ILE A 72 -11.02 10.55 -3.59
N ALA A 73 -11.42 10.42 -4.85
CA ALA A 73 -12.45 9.48 -5.29
C ALA A 73 -11.90 8.25 -6.04
N GLY A 74 -10.58 8.17 -6.25
CA GLY A 74 -9.97 7.08 -7.01
C GLY A 74 -8.47 6.95 -6.79
N THR A 75 -7.96 5.76 -7.12
CA THR A 75 -6.54 5.40 -7.05
C THR A 75 -5.98 5.18 -8.47
N PRO A 76 -4.71 5.52 -8.74
CA PRO A 76 -3.78 6.19 -7.83
C PRO A 76 -4.09 7.69 -7.67
N SER A 77 -3.72 8.26 -6.53
CA SER A 77 -3.73 9.70 -6.26
C SER A 77 -2.52 10.03 -5.38
N PHE A 78 -1.93 11.21 -5.54
CA PHE A 78 -0.70 11.62 -4.89
C PHE A 78 -0.84 13.01 -4.29
N ILE A 79 -0.24 13.23 -3.13
CA ILE A 79 -0.07 14.55 -2.54
C ILE A 79 1.43 14.83 -2.55
N ILE A 80 1.85 15.88 -3.24
CA ILE A 80 3.25 16.29 -3.38
C ILE A 80 3.32 17.73 -2.90
N GLY A 81 3.90 17.94 -1.72
CA GLY A 81 3.85 19.23 -1.03
C GLY A 81 2.40 19.70 -0.84
N GLU A 82 2.03 20.85 -1.39
CA GLU A 82 0.65 21.37 -1.36
C GLU A 82 -0.22 20.92 -2.54
N GLN A 83 0.37 20.27 -3.55
CA GLN A 83 -0.33 19.83 -4.75
C GLN A 83 -0.97 18.45 -4.60
N LEU A 84 -2.27 18.36 -4.90
CA LEU A 84 -3.01 17.11 -5.03
C LEU A 84 -3.11 16.70 -6.51
N LEU A 85 -2.40 15.64 -6.88
CA LEU A 85 -2.47 15.00 -8.19
C LEU A 85 -3.47 13.83 -8.15
N ARG A 86 -4.48 13.88 -9.02
CA ARG A 86 -5.52 12.84 -9.13
C ARG A 86 -5.25 11.98 -10.35
N GLY A 87 -5.24 10.65 -10.15
CA GLY A 87 -4.97 9.70 -11.22
C GLY A 87 -3.48 9.47 -11.47
N PHE A 88 -3.21 8.63 -12.46
CA PHE A 88 -1.87 8.32 -12.91
C PHE A 88 -1.26 9.50 -13.68
N ALA A 89 0.04 9.75 -13.47
CA ALA A 89 0.84 10.63 -14.31
C ALA A 89 2.18 9.96 -14.68
N PRO A 90 2.74 10.24 -15.86
CA PRO A 90 4.09 9.80 -16.22
C PRO A 90 5.15 10.34 -15.25
N LEU A 91 6.28 9.64 -15.16
CA LEU A 91 7.37 9.97 -14.24
C LEU A 91 7.86 11.41 -14.45
N GLU A 92 7.99 11.84 -15.70
CA GLU A 92 8.47 13.18 -16.07
C GLU A 92 7.53 14.27 -15.53
N ALA A 93 6.21 14.03 -15.58
CA ALA A 93 5.22 14.96 -15.02
C ALA A 93 5.31 15.01 -13.49
N MET A 94 5.49 13.85 -12.83
CA MET A 94 5.68 13.81 -11.38
C MET A 94 6.96 14.54 -10.94
N GLN A 95 8.05 14.39 -11.69
CA GLN A 95 9.31 15.09 -11.43
C GLN A 95 9.18 16.61 -11.59
N GLY A 96 8.40 17.08 -12.57
CA GLY A 96 8.07 18.49 -12.73
C GLY A 96 7.37 19.05 -11.49
N ILE A 97 6.32 18.38 -11.01
CA ILE A 97 5.60 18.79 -9.79
C ILE A 97 6.54 18.83 -8.58
N VAL A 98 7.41 17.84 -8.42
CA VAL A 98 8.40 17.82 -7.32
C VAL A 98 9.39 18.98 -7.42
N ALA A 99 9.80 19.38 -8.63
CA ALA A 99 10.67 20.53 -8.81
C ALA A 99 9.96 21.84 -8.44
N ASP A 100 8.71 22.00 -8.88
CA ASP A 100 7.89 23.17 -8.58
C ASP A 100 7.69 23.35 -7.06
N GLU A 101 7.44 22.26 -6.32
CA GLU A 101 7.30 22.28 -4.85
C GLU A 101 8.61 22.57 -4.10
N ARG A 102 9.76 22.42 -4.75
CA ARG A 102 11.09 22.68 -4.15
C ARG A 102 11.57 24.11 -4.36
N GLY A 103 11.05 24.82 -5.37
CA GLY A 103 11.46 26.17 -5.76
C GLY A 103 12.63 26.21 -6.74
#